data_AF-A0AAV5MTX2-F1
#
_entry.id   AF-A0AAV5MTX2-F1
#
_cell.length_a   1.000
_cell.length_b   1.000
_cell.length_c   1.000
_cell.angle_alpha   90.00
_cell.angle_beta   90.00
_cell.angle_gamma   90.00
#
_symmetry.space_group_name_H-M   'P 1'
#
loop_
_entity.id
_entity.type
_entity.pdbx_description
1 polymer ?
#
loop_
_entity_poly.entity_id
_entity_poly.type
_entity_poly.pdbx_seq_one_letter_code
_entity_poly.pdbx_strand_id
1 'polypeptide(L)'
;MASSTLENGYCSYNEHSSQSASPGCMQKFRLYETGSNFYMIGRDKSRTYWRVLKIDRLNPSELNIREDSTTYSKSECSELLRRIHEGNKPTGGLKFVTTCYGIVGFIKFLGPYYMLLITRRRQIGAICGHNVYAVSKSEMIPLPNSSVCAGIADSKNENRCLPNPAC
;
A
#
# COMPACT_ATOMS: atom_id res chain seq x y z
N MET A 1 11.85 -60.11 -36.40
CA MET A 1 11.68 -58.66 -36.61
C MET A 1 10.78 -58.13 -35.52
N ALA A 2 11.12 -56.95 -35.01
CA ALA A 2 10.68 -56.41 -33.73
C ALA A 2 9.21 -55.95 -33.68
N SER A 3 8.62 -56.22 -32.50
CA SER A 3 7.75 -55.38 -31.66
C SER A 3 7.15 -54.08 -32.24
N SER A 4 5.86 -53.85 -31.99
CA SER A 4 5.46 -52.70 -31.15
C SER A 4 3.97 -52.74 -30.80
N THR A 5 3.73 -52.88 -29.50
CA THR A 5 2.51 -52.53 -28.78
C THR A 5 2.38 -51.00 -28.76
N LEU A 6 1.23 -50.44 -29.12
CA LEU A 6 0.94 -49.02 -28.91
C LEU A 6 0.42 -48.83 -27.48
N GLU A 7 1.34 -48.56 -26.55
CA GLU A 7 1.03 -47.89 -25.29
C GLU A 7 0.92 -46.38 -25.56
N ASN A 8 -0.29 -45.81 -25.50
CA ASN A 8 -0.43 -44.36 -25.44
C ASN A 8 -0.31 -43.92 -23.97
N GLY A 9 0.86 -43.37 -23.68
CA GLY A 9 1.31 -42.93 -22.37
C GLY A 9 0.52 -41.76 -21.80
N TYR A 10 0.45 -41.79 -20.47
CA TYR A 10 0.09 -40.67 -19.62
C TYR A 10 1.04 -39.48 -19.87
N CYS A 11 0.51 -38.33 -20.32
CA CYS A 11 1.22 -37.07 -20.22
C CYS A 11 1.05 -36.51 -18.81
N SER A 12 2.05 -36.74 -17.96
CA SER A 12 2.19 -36.07 -16.67
C SER A 12 2.72 -34.66 -16.89
N TYR A 13 1.90 -33.64 -16.63
CA TYR A 13 2.35 -32.24 -16.65
C TYR A 13 3.10 -31.93 -15.35
N ASN A 14 4.42 -32.09 -15.38
CA ASN A 14 5.31 -31.47 -14.40
C ASN A 14 5.61 -30.03 -14.85
N GLU A 15 4.73 -29.09 -14.52
CA GLU A 15 5.10 -27.66 -14.55
C GLU A 15 5.83 -27.28 -13.25
N HIS A 16 7.14 -27.45 -13.26
CA HIS A 16 8.01 -26.63 -12.42
C HIS A 16 7.92 -25.19 -12.94
N SER A 17 7.01 -24.41 -12.36
CA SER A 17 6.95 -22.97 -12.62
C SER A 17 8.17 -22.30 -11.99
N SER A 18 9.25 -22.24 -12.75
CA SER A 18 10.37 -21.32 -12.54
C SER A 18 9.85 -19.91 -12.77
N GLN A 19 9.18 -19.34 -11.78
CA GLN A 19 8.85 -17.92 -11.76
C GLN A 19 10.17 -17.15 -11.67
N SER A 20 10.71 -16.73 -12.82
CA SER A 20 11.64 -15.61 -12.84
C SER A 20 10.87 -14.41 -12.31
N ALA A 21 11.07 -14.13 -11.02
CA ALA A 21 10.46 -12.99 -10.36
C ALA A 21 10.89 -11.72 -11.11
N SER A 22 9.96 -11.12 -11.85
CA SER A 22 10.06 -9.72 -12.20
C SER A 22 10.39 -8.92 -10.94
N PRO A 23 11.22 -7.87 -10.99
CA PRO A 23 11.62 -7.10 -9.82
C PRO A 23 10.38 -6.81 -8.96
N GLY A 24 10.39 -7.38 -7.75
CA GLY A 24 9.20 -7.90 -7.08
C GLY A 24 8.05 -6.90 -6.98
N CYS A 25 6.89 -7.26 -7.54
CA CYS A 25 5.66 -6.51 -7.30
C CYS A 25 5.38 -6.41 -5.80
N MET A 26 5.22 -5.18 -5.30
CA MET A 26 4.92 -4.90 -3.90
C MET A 26 3.52 -5.40 -3.58
N GLN A 27 3.35 -6.16 -2.49
CA GLN A 27 2.07 -6.84 -2.17
C GLN A 27 1.44 -6.43 -0.85
N LYS A 28 2.24 -5.93 0.09
CA LYS A 28 1.76 -5.49 1.41
C LYS A 28 2.43 -4.18 1.77
N PHE A 29 1.64 -3.28 2.32
CA PHE A 29 2.08 -1.94 2.63
C PHE A 29 1.74 -1.58 4.08
N ARG A 30 2.60 -0.79 4.72
CA ARG A 30 2.35 -0.20 6.02
C ARG A 30 2.43 1.32 5.89
N LEU A 31 1.38 1.99 6.31
CA LEU A 31 1.34 3.44 6.37
C LEU A 31 1.81 3.90 7.74
N TYR A 32 2.73 4.85 7.75
CA TYR A 32 3.16 5.58 8.93
C TYR A 32 2.98 7.07 8.72
N GLU A 33 2.90 7.79 9.82
CA GLU A 33 2.77 9.24 9.82
C GLU A 33 3.75 9.92 10.78
N THR A 34 4.15 11.12 10.40
CA THR A 34 4.70 12.14 11.30
C THR A 34 3.83 13.40 11.17
N GLY A 35 4.16 14.46 11.92
CA GLY A 35 3.45 15.74 11.81
C GLY A 35 3.46 16.33 10.38
N SER A 36 4.47 16.04 9.57
CA SER A 36 4.65 16.67 8.26
C SER A 36 4.51 15.72 7.07
N ASN A 37 4.59 14.40 7.27
CA ASN A 37 4.62 13.45 6.17
C ASN A 37 3.90 12.15 6.50
N PHE A 38 3.35 11.52 5.47
CA PHE A 38 3.07 10.09 5.47
C PHE A 38 4.21 9.33 4.79
N TYR A 39 4.46 8.11 5.26
CA TYR A 39 5.43 7.17 4.72
C TYR A 39 4.74 5.84 4.46
N MET A 40 4.61 5.47 3.18
CA MET A 40 4.10 4.16 2.78
C MET A 40 5.28 3.21 2.54
N ILE A 41 5.34 2.15 3.34
CA ILE A 41 6.40 1.14 3.28
C ILE A 41 5.84 -0.08 2.57
N GLY A 42 6.22 -0.27 1.31
CA GLY A 42 5.86 -1.43 0.51
C GLY A 42 6.88 -2.56 0.65
N ARG A 43 6.40 -3.80 0.62
CA ARG A 43 7.24 -4.99 0.50
C ARG A 43 6.69 -5.99 -0.48
N ASP A 44 7.60 -6.74 -1.10
CA ASP A 44 7.29 -7.86 -1.99
C ASP A 44 6.77 -9.09 -1.22
N LYS A 45 6.39 -10.13 -1.99
CA LYS A 45 5.90 -11.40 -1.45
C LYS A 45 6.98 -12.13 -0.64
N SER A 46 8.20 -12.18 -1.18
CA SER A 46 9.37 -12.85 -0.59
C SER A 46 9.90 -12.15 0.65
N ARG A 47 9.55 -10.87 0.88
CA ARG A 47 10.16 -10.04 1.93
C ARG A 47 11.66 -9.95 1.71
N THR A 48 12.04 -9.64 0.48
CA THR A 48 13.42 -9.36 0.09
C THR A 48 13.60 -7.88 -0.21
N TYR A 49 12.57 -7.24 -0.77
CA TYR A 49 12.63 -5.87 -1.23
C TYR A 49 11.59 -4.99 -0.54
N TRP A 50 12.06 -3.85 -0.04
CA TRP A 50 11.26 -2.80 0.56
C TRP A 50 11.42 -1.50 -0.23
N ARG A 51 10.31 -0.79 -0.42
CA ARG A 51 10.30 0.53 -1.06
C ARG A 51 9.52 1.52 -0.22
N VAL A 52 9.85 2.80 -0.37
CA VAL A 52 9.29 3.89 0.42
C VAL A 52 8.67 4.92 -0.51
N LEU A 53 7.41 5.27 -0.23
CA LEU A 53 6.74 6.42 -0.84
C LEU A 53 6.48 7.45 0.26
N LYS A 54 6.90 8.68 0.03
CA LYS A 54 6.71 9.81 0.95
C LYS A 54 5.62 10.73 0.40
N ILE A 55 4.69 11.14 1.25
CA ILE A 55 3.57 12.03 0.90
C ILE A 55 3.57 13.20 1.87
N ASP A 56 3.60 14.43 1.36
CA ASP A 56 3.58 15.64 2.18
C ASP A 56 2.20 15.86 2.83
N ARG A 57 2.19 16.39 4.05
CA ARG A 57 0.97 16.70 4.83
C ARG A 57 0.83 18.17 5.20
N LEU A 58 1.76 19.01 4.75
CA LEU A 58 1.80 20.42 5.16
C LEU A 58 1.09 21.33 4.16
N ASN A 59 1.11 21.00 2.87
CA ASN A 59 0.38 21.76 1.87
C ASN A 59 -1.07 21.26 1.72
N PRO A 60 -2.10 22.04 2.12
CA PRO A 60 -3.50 21.62 1.97
C PRO A 60 -4.00 21.70 0.52
N SER A 61 -3.33 22.49 -0.33
CA SER A 61 -3.79 22.80 -1.69
C SER A 61 -3.18 21.91 -2.75
N GLU A 62 -2.00 21.33 -2.49
CA GLU A 62 -1.24 20.54 -3.44
C GLU A 62 -0.91 19.15 -2.91
N LEU A 63 -0.98 18.16 -3.81
CA LEU A 63 -0.58 16.78 -3.51
C LEU A 63 0.88 16.57 -3.91
N ASN A 64 1.81 16.55 -2.94
CA ASN A 64 3.22 16.24 -3.20
C ASN A 64 3.56 14.80 -2.78
N ILE A 65 3.88 13.96 -3.76
CA ILE A 65 4.25 12.56 -3.56
C ILE A 65 5.63 12.34 -4.17
N ARG A 66 6.53 11.69 -3.42
CA ARG A 66 7.88 11.36 -3.87
C ARG A 66 8.18 9.89 -3.58
N GLU A 67 8.57 9.18 -4.62
CA GLU A 67 9.08 7.82 -4.49
C GLU A 67 10.58 7.85 -4.17
N ASP A 68 10.99 7.02 -3.22
CA ASP A 68 12.41 6.74 -3.00
C ASP A 68 12.89 5.73 -4.06
N SER A 69 13.90 6.09 -4.83
CA SER A 69 14.51 5.21 -5.83
C SER A 69 15.28 4.04 -5.20
N THR A 70 15.59 4.12 -3.90
CA THR A 70 16.34 3.11 -3.18
C THR A 70 15.49 1.87 -2.91
N THR A 71 16.04 0.70 -3.22
CA THR A 71 15.47 -0.57 -2.76
C THR A 71 16.18 -0.97 -1.47
N TYR A 72 15.40 -1.19 -0.42
CA TYR A 72 15.90 -1.53 0.91
C TYR A 72 15.73 -3.01 1.21
N SER A 73 16.63 -3.56 2.00
CA SER A 73 16.42 -4.77 2.78
C SER A 73 15.56 -4.50 4.03
N LYS A 74 15.16 -5.58 4.72
CA LYS A 74 14.39 -5.48 5.97
C LYS A 74 15.08 -4.65 7.04
N SER A 75 16.38 -4.86 7.24
CA SER A 75 17.17 -4.20 8.29
C SER A 75 17.36 -2.72 7.97
N GLU A 76 17.73 -2.39 6.73
CA GLU A 76 17.90 -1.00 6.29
C GLU A 76 16.59 -0.21 6.39
N CYS A 77 15.46 -0.83 5.99
CA CYS A 77 14.15 -0.20 6.14
C CYS A 77 13.78 0.01 7.62
N SER A 78 14.10 -0.95 8.49
CA SER A 78 13.85 -0.83 9.94
C SER A 78 14.67 0.31 10.55
N GLU A 79 15.93 0.42 10.14
CA GLU A 79 16.84 1.49 10.56
C GLU A 79 16.41 2.87 10.03
N LEU A 80 15.93 2.93 8.78
CA LEU A 80 15.34 4.15 8.22
C LEU A 80 14.15 4.63 9.05
N LEU A 81 13.20 3.74 9.37
CA LEU A 81 12.03 4.09 10.18
C LEU A 81 12.45 4.56 11.58
N ARG A 82 13.47 3.95 12.18
CA ARG A 82 14.03 4.37 13.48
C ARG A 82 14.60 5.79 13.40
N ARG A 83 15.39 6.11 12.37
CA ARG A 83 15.95 7.46 12.18
C ARG A 83 14.86 8.51 11.97
N ILE A 84 13.83 8.18 11.18
CA ILE A 84 12.67 9.07 11.00
C ILE A 84 11.96 9.28 12.33
N HIS A 85 11.76 8.22 13.13
CA HIS A 85 11.13 8.32 14.44
C HIS A 85 11.91 9.26 15.37
N GLU A 86 13.21 9.04 15.57
CA GLU A 86 14.04 9.89 16.44
C GLU A 86 14.09 11.34 15.96
N GLY A 87 14.22 11.57 14.64
CA GLY A 87 14.23 12.92 14.07
C GLY A 87 12.90 13.68 14.22
N ASN A 88 11.79 12.98 14.48
CA ASN A 88 10.47 13.58 14.69
C ASN A 88 10.00 13.47 16.15
N LYS A 89 10.85 13.03 17.08
CA LYS A 89 10.49 12.85 18.49
C LYS A 89 9.87 14.10 19.15
N PRO A 90 10.35 15.34 18.89
CA PRO A 90 9.72 16.55 19.42
C PRO A 90 8.26 16.77 18.97
N THR A 91 7.86 16.21 17.82
CA THR A 91 6.51 16.31 17.26
C THR A 91 5.71 15.01 17.41
N GLY A 92 6.14 14.13 18.31
CA GLY A 92 5.46 12.86 18.63
C GLY A 92 5.96 11.64 17.86
N GLY A 93 7.04 11.79 17.09
CA GLY A 93 7.72 10.69 16.41
C GLY A 93 6.99 10.14 15.19
N LEU A 94 7.50 9.02 14.67
CA LEU A 94 6.86 8.23 13.64
C LEU A 94 5.81 7.30 14.25
N LYS A 95 4.58 7.37 13.78
CA LYS A 95 3.44 6.59 14.27
C LYS A 95 2.92 5.65 13.19
N PHE A 96 2.55 4.44 13.57
CA PHE A 96 1.89 3.52 12.66
C PHE A 96 0.41 3.89 12.51
N VAL A 97 -0.09 3.90 11.28
CA VAL A 97 -1.49 4.25 10.98
C VAL A 97 -2.28 2.99 10.64
N THR A 98 -1.92 2.31 9.55
CA THR A 98 -2.64 1.12 9.11
C THR A 98 -1.80 0.24 8.18
N THR A 99 -2.25 -1.00 7.99
CA THR A 99 -1.74 -1.88 6.93
C THR A 99 -2.73 -1.88 5.78
N CYS A 100 -2.22 -1.82 4.56
CA CYS A 100 -3.06 -1.84 3.36
C CYS A 100 -2.46 -2.70 2.25
N TYR A 101 -3.27 -2.96 1.24
CA TYR A 101 -2.92 -3.75 0.05
C TYR A 101 -2.70 -2.88 -1.19
N GLY A 102 -2.97 -1.58 -1.09
CA GLY A 102 -2.73 -0.61 -2.14
C GLY A 102 -3.37 0.73 -1.83
N ILE A 103 -2.89 1.76 -2.52
CA ILE A 103 -3.54 3.06 -2.63
C ILE A 103 -4.46 2.98 -3.86
N VAL A 104 -5.74 3.30 -3.68
CA VAL A 104 -6.69 3.42 -4.80
C VAL A 104 -6.44 4.74 -5.53
N GLY A 105 -6.26 5.81 -4.77
CA GLY A 105 -6.00 7.14 -5.31
C GLY A 105 -6.10 8.22 -4.25
N PHE A 106 -6.02 9.46 -4.71
CA PHE A 106 -6.19 10.66 -3.90
C PHE A 106 -7.38 11.45 -4.43
N ILE A 107 -8.23 11.92 -3.53
CA ILE A 107 -9.48 12.62 -3.86
C ILE A 107 -9.47 13.96 -3.14
N LYS A 108 -9.74 15.05 -3.86
CA LYS A 108 -9.95 16.39 -3.29
C LYS A 108 -11.42 16.75 -3.43
N PHE A 109 -12.07 17.02 -2.31
CA PHE A 109 -13.45 17.54 -2.29
C PHE A 109 -13.40 19.07 -2.15
N LEU A 110 -14.27 19.63 -1.31
CA LEU A 110 -14.26 21.05 -0.95
C LEU A 110 -13.24 21.37 0.14
N GLY A 111 -12.70 20.35 0.82
CA GLY A 111 -11.67 20.47 1.84
C GLY A 111 -10.32 19.92 1.37
N PRO A 112 -9.59 19.21 2.26
CA PRO A 112 -8.25 18.74 1.96
C PRO A 112 -8.24 17.58 0.96
N TYR A 113 -7.04 17.17 0.52
CA TYR A 113 -6.87 15.87 -0.12
C TYR A 113 -7.12 14.74 0.88
N TYR A 114 -7.71 13.66 0.38
CA TYR A 114 -7.89 12.40 1.08
C TYR A 114 -7.19 11.28 0.32
N MET A 115 -6.53 10.38 1.06
CA MET A 115 -5.93 9.17 0.54
C MET A 115 -6.89 8.00 0.73
N LEU A 116 -7.26 7.32 -0.36
CA LEU A 116 -8.12 6.14 -0.33
C LEU A 116 -7.28 4.86 -0.40
N LEU A 117 -7.40 4.01 0.62
CA LEU A 117 -6.62 2.78 0.78
C LEU A 117 -7.49 1.54 0.74
N ILE A 118 -6.96 0.43 0.22
CA ILE A 118 -7.56 -0.90 0.38
C ILE A 118 -6.99 -1.54 1.65
N THR A 119 -7.77 -1.62 2.72
CA THR A 119 -7.31 -2.20 4.01
C THR A 119 -7.70 -3.65 4.19
N ARG A 120 -8.74 -4.12 3.48
CA ARG A 120 -9.06 -5.56 3.39
C ARG A 120 -9.41 -5.95 1.97
N ARG A 121 -8.96 -7.14 1.59
CA ARG A 121 -9.29 -7.77 0.31
C ARG A 121 -9.53 -9.26 0.52
N ARG A 122 -10.38 -9.86 -0.31
CA ARG A 122 -10.66 -11.29 -0.35
C ARG A 122 -10.31 -11.82 -1.72
N GLN A 123 -9.55 -12.91 -1.80
CA GLN A 123 -9.31 -13.56 -3.09
C GLN A 123 -10.63 -14.16 -3.59
N ILE A 124 -10.99 -13.85 -4.83
CA ILE A 124 -12.23 -14.33 -5.46
C ILE A 124 -11.98 -15.30 -6.61
N GLY A 125 -10.73 -15.43 -7.04
CA GLY A 125 -10.36 -16.38 -8.08
C GLY A 125 -8.90 -16.22 -8.50
N ALA A 126 -8.55 -16.89 -9.59
CA ALA A 126 -7.30 -16.71 -10.29
C ALA A 126 -7.54 -16.83 -11.80
N ILE A 127 -6.87 -15.99 -12.58
CA ILE A 127 -6.89 -16.03 -14.05
C ILE A 127 -5.45 -16.22 -14.51
N CYS A 128 -5.18 -17.31 -15.23
CA CYS A 128 -3.83 -17.64 -15.71
C CYS A 128 -2.74 -17.59 -14.62
N GLY A 129 -3.05 -18.08 -13.40
CA GLY A 129 -2.12 -18.05 -12.26
C GLY A 129 -2.03 -16.70 -11.52
N HIS A 130 -2.72 -15.66 -11.98
CA HIS A 130 -2.80 -14.37 -11.31
C HIS A 130 -4.02 -14.29 -10.39
N ASN A 131 -3.77 -14.08 -9.10
CA ASN A 131 -4.82 -14.00 -8.10
C ASN A 131 -5.67 -12.73 -8.29
N VAL A 132 -6.99 -12.89 -8.38
CA VAL A 132 -7.96 -11.79 -8.45
C VAL A 132 -8.57 -11.58 -7.07
N TYR A 133 -8.66 -10.33 -6.63
CA TYR A 133 -9.15 -9.98 -5.31
C TYR A 133 -10.30 -8.98 -5.39
N ALA A 134 -11.35 -9.22 -4.60
CA ALA A 134 -12.35 -8.21 -4.30
C ALA A 134 -11.86 -7.33 -3.15
N VAL A 135 -12.10 -6.02 -3.26
CA VAL A 135 -11.92 -5.07 -2.15
C VAL A 135 -13.04 -5.32 -1.15
N SER A 136 -12.69 -5.68 0.08
CA SER A 136 -13.67 -5.96 1.15
C SER A 136 -13.77 -4.80 2.14
N LYS A 137 -12.73 -3.99 2.27
CA LYS A 137 -12.76 -2.76 3.07
C LYS A 137 -11.78 -1.74 2.48
N SER A 138 -12.24 -0.51 2.41
CA SER A 138 -11.41 0.66 2.12
C SER A 138 -11.45 1.64 3.29
N GLU A 139 -10.40 2.44 3.43
CA GLU A 139 -10.34 3.53 4.40
C GLU A 139 -9.89 4.81 3.70
N MET A 140 -10.52 5.92 4.05
CA MET A 140 -10.20 7.25 3.53
C MET A 140 -9.55 8.06 4.64
N ILE A 141 -8.33 8.54 4.42
CA ILE A 141 -7.52 9.26 5.43
C ILE A 141 -7.23 10.67 4.92
N PRO A 142 -7.57 11.74 5.66
CA PRO A 142 -7.21 13.11 5.26
C PRO A 142 -5.68 13.29 5.27
N LEU A 143 -5.16 13.99 4.27
CA LEU A 143 -3.72 14.23 4.15
C LEU A 143 -3.20 15.21 5.21
N PRO A 144 -3.77 16.42 5.36
CA PRO A 144 -3.23 17.42 6.26
C PRO A 144 -3.28 16.99 7.71
N ASN A 145 -2.32 17.47 8.48
CA ASN A 145 -2.35 17.26 9.93
C ASN A 145 -3.47 18.11 10.58
N SER A 146 -3.83 17.77 11.81
CA SER A 146 -4.89 18.46 12.55
C SER A 146 -4.60 19.95 12.75
N SER A 147 -3.34 20.36 12.89
CA SER A 147 -2.96 21.77 13.02
C SER A 147 -3.16 22.60 11.74
N VAL A 148 -3.08 21.98 10.57
CA VAL A 148 -3.37 22.61 9.26
C VAL A 148 -4.89 22.64 9.01
N CYS A 149 -5.61 21.59 9.44
CA CYS A 149 -7.08 21.54 9.34
C CYS A 149 -7.80 22.56 10.24
N ALA A 150 -7.15 23.06 11.30
CA ALA A 150 -7.75 24.08 12.19
C ALA A 150 -8.12 25.38 11.45
N GLY A 151 -7.53 25.68 10.29
CA GLY A 151 -7.90 26.82 9.44
C GLY A 151 -8.99 26.55 8.39
N ILE A 152 -9.41 25.28 8.21
CA ILE A 152 -10.35 24.86 7.15
C ILE A 152 -11.75 24.53 7.73
N ALA A 153 -11.86 24.43 9.05
CA ALA A 153 -13.04 23.96 9.77
C ALA A 153 -14.18 24.99 9.87
N ASP A 154 -14.67 25.51 8.75
CA ASP A 154 -15.89 26.35 8.70
C ASP A 154 -16.98 25.85 7.74
N SER A 155 -16.82 24.71 7.05
CA SER A 155 -17.89 24.17 6.21
C SER A 155 -18.47 22.85 6.73
N LYS A 156 -19.66 22.92 7.34
CA LYS A 156 -20.45 21.78 7.85
C LYS A 156 -20.94 20.77 6.78
N ASN A 157 -20.41 20.84 5.54
CA ASN A 157 -20.95 20.11 4.39
C ASN A 157 -20.18 18.83 4.01
N GLU A 158 -19.01 18.55 4.62
CA GLU A 158 -18.11 17.48 4.16
C GLU A 158 -18.58 16.06 4.55
N ASN A 159 -19.52 15.92 5.49
CA ASN A 159 -20.04 14.63 5.96
C ASN A 159 -20.90 13.88 4.93
N ARG A 160 -21.18 14.44 3.74
CA ARG A 160 -22.03 13.79 2.72
C ARG A 160 -21.31 12.75 1.86
N CYS A 161 -19.98 12.70 1.88
CA CYS A 161 -19.19 11.83 1.01
C CYS A 161 -18.58 10.60 1.72
N LEU A 162 -18.72 10.50 3.04
CA LEU A 162 -18.22 9.35 3.81
C LEU A 162 -19.37 8.37 4.07
N PRO A 163 -19.25 7.09 3.70
CA PRO A 163 -20.19 6.08 4.16
C PRO A 163 -20.07 5.99 5.69
N ASN A 164 -21.17 6.30 6.36
CA ASN A 164 -21.31 6.16 7.80
C ASN A 164 -20.98 4.69 8.17
N PRO A 165 -20.11 4.39 9.15
CA PRO A 165 -19.75 3.01 9.51
C PRO A 165 -20.87 2.24 10.24
N ALA A 166 -22.13 2.60 10.01
CA ALA A 166 -23.30 1.91 10.53
C ALA A 166 -24.07 1.27 9.37
N CYS A 167 -23.72 0.03 9.04
CA CYS A 167 -24.57 -1.08 8.57
C CYS A 167 -23.69 -2.34 8.52
#